data_AF-A0A774SBV7-F1
#
_entry.id   AF-A0A774SBV7-F1
#
_cell.length_a   1.000
_cell.length_b   1.000
_cell.length_c   1.000
_cell.angle_alpha   90.00
_cell.angle_beta   90.00
_cell.angle_gamma   90.00
#
_symmetry.space_group_name_H-M   'P 1'
#
loop_
_entity.id
_entity.type
_entity.pdbx_description
1 polymer ?
#
loop_
_entity_poly.entity_id
_entity_poly.type
_entity_poly.pdbx_seq_one_letter_code
_entity_poly.pdbx_strand_id
1 'polypeptide(L)'
;MDAKQTRQGVLLALAAYFIWGIAPAYFKLIYYVPADEILTHRVIWSFFFMVALLSVSRQWRQVKRLLKTPKKIFLLALSAVLVGGNWLLFIWAVNNHHMLEASLGYFINPLVNILLGMIFLGERFRR
;
A
#
# COMPACT_ATOMS: atom_id res chain seq x y z
N MET A 1 -21.87 16.31 -5.79
CA MET A 1 -21.69 14.85 -5.69
C MET A 1 -23.05 14.25 -5.39
N ASP A 2 -23.45 13.22 -6.13
CA ASP A 2 -24.75 12.58 -5.95
C ASP A 2 -24.80 11.88 -4.56
N ALA A 3 -25.85 12.12 -3.77
CA ALA A 3 -25.93 11.62 -2.40
C ALA A 3 -25.80 10.09 -2.31
N LYS A 4 -26.20 9.39 -3.37
CA LYS A 4 -26.06 7.94 -3.51
C LYS A 4 -24.59 7.51 -3.66
N GLN A 5 -23.79 8.25 -4.43
CA GLN A 5 -22.36 8.01 -4.58
C GLN A 5 -21.61 8.28 -3.28
N THR A 6 -21.97 9.34 -2.56
CA THR A 6 -21.37 9.64 -1.25
C THR A 6 -21.63 8.51 -0.25
N ARG A 7 -22.87 8.00 -0.17
CA ARG A 7 -23.22 6.88 0.73
C ARG A 7 -22.45 5.60 0.39
N GLN A 8 -22.30 5.29 -0.91
CA GLN A 8 -21.50 4.15 -1.34
C GLN A 8 -20.01 4.33 -1.01
N GLY A 9 -19.46 5.53 -1.22
CA GLY A 9 -18.08 5.85 -0.86
C GLY A 9 -17.81 5.67 0.63
N VAL A 10 -18.72 6.14 1.50
CA VAL A 10 -18.62 5.97 2.94
C VAL A 10 -18.63 4.48 3.33
N LEU A 11 -19.53 3.68 2.76
CA LEU A 11 -19.58 2.24 3.04
C LEU A 11 -18.29 1.52 2.61
N LEU A 12 -17.75 1.84 1.43
CA LEU A 12 -16.50 1.26 0.95
C LEU A 12 -15.32 1.67 1.83
N ALA A 13 -15.25 2.93 2.27
CA ALA A 13 -14.23 3.41 3.18
C ALA A 13 -14.29 2.69 4.53
N LEU A 14 -15.48 2.56 5.12
CA LEU A 14 -15.68 1.83 6.38
C LEU A 14 -15.23 0.38 6.26
N ALA A 15 -15.62 -0.31 5.18
CA ALA A 15 -15.21 -1.69 4.94
C ALA A 15 -13.68 -1.80 4.79
N ALA A 16 -13.06 -0.90 4.03
CA ALA A 16 -11.61 -0.87 3.85
C ALA A 16 -10.88 -0.64 5.18
N TYR A 17 -11.28 0.37 5.95
CA TYR A 17 -10.68 0.65 7.26
C TYR A 17 -10.89 -0.48 8.27
N PHE A 18 -12.04 -1.14 8.23
CA PHE A 18 -12.32 -2.28 9.09
C PHE A 18 -11.40 -3.47 8.76
N ILE A 19 -11.27 -3.83 7.49
CA ILE A 19 -10.34 -4.87 7.03
C ILE A 19 -8.91 -4.51 7.43
N TRP A 20 -8.52 -3.25 7.26
CA TRP A 20 -7.18 -2.79 7.62
C TRP A 20 -6.91 -2.83 9.13
N GLY A 21 -7.91 -2.50 9.95
CA GLY A 21 -7.82 -2.57 11.41
C GLY A 21 -7.67 -3.98 11.96
N ILE A 22 -8.14 -5.00 11.22
CA ILE A 22 -7.94 -6.42 11.58
C ILE A 22 -6.50 -6.87 11.28
N ALA A 23 -5.80 -6.27 10.32
CA ALA A 23 -4.50 -6.74 9.86
C ALA A 23 -3.43 -6.83 10.97
N PRO A 24 -3.25 -5.83 11.86
CA PRO A 24 -2.31 -5.96 12.98
C PRO A 24 -2.68 -7.09 13.95
N ALA A 25 -3.98 -7.30 14.20
CA ALA A 25 -4.44 -8.39 15.06
C ALA A 25 -4.11 -9.75 14.43
N TYR A 26 -4.31 -9.88 13.11
CA TYR A 26 -3.90 -11.06 12.35
C TYR A 26 -2.39 -11.32 12.44
N PHE A 27 -1.54 -10.30 12.19
CA PHE A 27 -0.08 -10.47 12.29
C PHE A 27 0.37 -10.87 13.69
N LYS A 28 -0.28 -10.35 14.74
CA LYS A 28 -0.01 -10.75 16.11
C LYS A 28 -0.36 -12.22 16.39
N LEU A 29 -1.38 -12.78 15.73
CA LEU A 29 -1.72 -14.21 15.84
C LEU A 29 -0.67 -15.11 15.17
N ILE A 30 -0.01 -14.62 14.12
CA ILE A 30 1.03 -15.35 13.37
C ILE A 30 2.44 -14.83 13.67
N TYR A 31 2.66 -14.26 14.86
CA TYR A 31 3.94 -13.63 15.23
C TYR A 31 5.16 -14.56 15.12
N TYR A 32 4.93 -15.88 15.20
CA TYR A 32 5.96 -16.90 15.06
C TYR A 32 6.48 -17.06 13.62
N VAL A 33 5.79 -16.51 12.63
CA VAL A 33 6.23 -16.49 11.23
C VAL A 33 7.09 -15.24 10.98
N PRO A 34 8.31 -15.38 10.44
CA PRO A 34 9.16 -14.25 10.11
C PRO A 34 8.47 -13.24 9.16
N ALA A 35 8.75 -11.95 9.37
CA ALA A 35 8.12 -10.88 8.60
C ALA A 35 8.43 -10.94 7.10
N ASP A 36 9.64 -11.39 6.75
CA ASP A 36 10.10 -11.59 5.38
C ASP A 36 9.36 -12.75 4.68
N GLU A 37 9.05 -13.84 5.40
CA GLU A 37 8.24 -14.94 4.87
C GLU A 37 6.81 -14.49 4.59
N ILE A 38 6.20 -13.74 5.51
CA ILE A 38 4.85 -13.17 5.35
C ILE A 38 4.80 -12.28 4.11
N LEU A 39 5.79 -11.37 3.97
CA LEU A 39 5.86 -10.46 2.84
C LEU A 39 6.08 -11.22 1.53
N THR A 40 6.94 -12.24 1.52
CA THR A 40 7.23 -13.06 0.35
C THR A 40 5.98 -13.76 -0.16
N HIS A 41 5.23 -14.43 0.72
CA HIS A 41 3.95 -15.05 0.36
C HIS A 41 2.97 -14.02 -0.19
N ARG A 42 2.90 -12.83 0.42
CA ARG A 42 2.04 -11.75 -0.04
C ARG A 42 2.38 -11.28 -1.45
N VAL A 43 3.67 -11.14 -1.77
CA VAL A 43 4.14 -10.76 -3.10
C VAL A 43 3.81 -11.84 -4.13
N ILE A 44 4.08 -13.11 -3.81
CA ILE A 44 3.79 -14.25 -4.70
C ILE A 44 2.30 -14.33 -5.02
N TRP A 45 1.43 -14.29 -4.00
CA TRP A 45 -0.02 -14.35 -4.22
C TRP A 45 -0.56 -13.11 -4.93
N SER A 46 -0.03 -11.92 -4.63
CA SER A 46 -0.41 -10.70 -5.35
C SER A 46 -0.02 -10.76 -6.82
N PHE A 47 1.13 -11.36 -7.15
CA PHE A 47 1.56 -11.57 -8.53
C PHE A 47 0.57 -12.46 -9.28
N PHE A 48 0.25 -13.64 -8.74
CA PHE A 48 -0.71 -14.55 -9.38
C PHE A 48 -2.10 -13.92 -9.52
N PHE A 49 -2.58 -13.25 -8.47
CA PHE A 49 -3.84 -12.53 -8.51
C PHE A 49 -3.86 -11.44 -9.60
N MET A 50 -2.78 -10.65 -9.69
CA MET A 50 -2.67 -9.61 -10.71
C MET A 50 -2.61 -10.21 -12.13
N VAL A 51 -1.90 -11.31 -12.33
CA VAL A 51 -1.87 -12.04 -13.62
C VAL A 51 -3.26 -12.53 -14.01
N ALA A 52 -4.02 -13.10 -13.07
CA ALA A 52 -5.40 -13.51 -13.29
C ALA A 52 -6.30 -12.31 -13.65
N LEU A 53 -6.21 -11.22 -12.89
CA LEU A 53 -6.96 -9.99 -13.12
C LEU A 53 -6.65 -9.36 -14.49
N LEU A 54 -5.37 -9.32 -14.88
CA LEU A 54 -4.93 -8.84 -16.20
C LEU A 54 -5.44 -9.72 -17.34
N SER A 55 -5.55 -11.04 -17.10
CA SER A 55 -6.11 -11.99 -18.06
C SER A 55 -7.60 -11.77 -18.27
N VAL A 56 -8.36 -11.62 -17.18
CA VAL A 56 -9.81 -11.37 -17.23
C VAL A 56 -10.09 -10.00 -17.86
N SER A 57 -9.33 -8.97 -17.50
CA SER A 57 -9.48 -7.61 -18.06
C SER A 57 -8.90 -7.45 -19.47
N ARG A 58 -8.17 -8.46 -19.98
CA ARG A 58 -7.52 -8.49 -21.31
C ARG A 58 -6.55 -7.31 -21.57
N GLN A 59 -5.93 -6.77 -20.52
CA GLN A 59 -5.08 -5.57 -20.59
C GLN A 59 -3.61 -5.86 -20.95
N TRP A 60 -3.28 -7.07 -21.39
CA TRP A 60 -1.91 -7.50 -21.75
C TRP A 60 -1.19 -6.60 -22.77
N ARG A 61 -1.92 -5.93 -23.68
CA ARG A 61 -1.33 -4.99 -24.64
C ARG A 61 -0.71 -3.78 -23.96
N GLN A 62 -1.32 -3.29 -22.88
CA GLN A 62 -0.81 -2.16 -22.10
C GLN A 62 0.46 -2.55 -21.34
N VAL A 63 0.48 -3.75 -20.75
CA VAL A 63 1.67 -4.33 -20.09
C VAL A 63 2.84 -4.40 -21.07
N LYS A 64 2.63 -4.97 -22.26
CA LYS A 64 3.68 -5.03 -23.31
C LYS A 64 4.19 -3.65 -23.72
N ARG A 65 3.32 -2.63 -23.78
CA ARG A 65 3.75 -1.26 -24.09
C ARG A 65 4.57 -0.64 -22.95
N LEU A 66 4.20 -0.90 -21.70
CA LEU A 66 4.92 -0.45 -20.51
C LEU A 66 6.31 -1.09 -20.41
N LEU A 67 6.43 -2.38 -20.74
CA LEU A 67 7.70 -3.11 -20.78
C LEU A 67 8.70 -2.54 -21.80
N LYS A 68 8.24 -1.76 -22.79
CA LYS A 68 9.11 -1.06 -23.75
C LYS A 68 9.61 0.31 -23.23
N THR A 69 9.16 0.74 -22.05
CA THR A 69 9.52 2.05 -21.49
C THR A 69 10.39 1.87 -20.24
N PRO A 70 11.72 1.72 -20.37
CA PRO A 70 12.60 1.33 -19.25
C PRO A 70 12.53 2.31 -18.07
N LYS A 71 12.36 3.61 -18.33
CA LYS A 71 12.18 4.63 -17.29
C LYS A 71 10.97 4.36 -16.39
N LYS A 72 9.84 3.94 -16.97
CA LYS A 72 8.63 3.62 -16.20
C LYS A 72 8.79 2.35 -15.39
N ILE A 73 9.45 1.34 -15.96
CA ILE A 73 9.76 0.09 -15.24
C ILE A 73 10.67 0.39 -14.05
N PHE A 74 11.71 1.20 -14.22
CA PHE A 74 12.60 1.59 -13.14
C PHE A 74 11.84 2.31 -12.02
N LEU A 75 10.98 3.29 -12.36
CA LEU A 75 10.15 3.97 -11.37
C LEU A 75 9.20 3.00 -10.65
N LEU A 76 8.58 2.07 -11.37
CA LEU A 76 7.72 1.05 -10.75
C LEU A 76 8.50 0.10 -9.85
N ALA A 77 9.72 -0.30 -10.23
CA ALA A 77 10.59 -1.13 -9.41
C ALA A 77 11.00 -0.39 -8.13
N LEU A 78 11.38 0.88 -8.24
CA LEU A 78 11.69 1.73 -7.09
C LEU A 78 10.48 1.88 -6.17
N SER A 79 9.30 2.16 -6.72
CA SER A 79 8.05 2.21 -5.94
C SER A 79 7.75 0.87 -5.28
N ALA A 80 7.96 -0.26 -5.96
CA ALA A 80 7.75 -1.59 -5.39
C ALA A 80 8.70 -1.87 -4.22
N VAL A 81 9.97 -1.48 -4.32
CA VAL A 81 10.95 -1.62 -3.22
C VAL A 81 10.57 -0.73 -2.04
N LEU A 82 10.19 0.53 -2.29
CA LEU A 82 9.77 1.46 -1.22
C LEU A 82 8.52 0.97 -0.50
N VAL A 83 7.50 0.53 -1.24
CA VAL A 83 6.25 0.00 -0.68
C VAL A 83 6.50 -1.34 0.03
N GLY A 84 7.32 -2.22 -0.56
CA GLY A 84 7.69 -3.50 0.03
C GLY A 84 8.47 -3.32 1.33
N GLY A 85 9.45 -2.42 1.35
CA GLY A 85 10.21 -2.05 2.54
C GLY A 85 9.32 -1.42 3.62
N ASN A 86 8.38 -0.55 3.24
CA ASN A 86 7.39 -0.01 4.17
C ASN A 86 6.56 -1.12 4.83
N TRP A 87 6.08 -2.09 4.04
CA TRP A 87 5.32 -3.23 4.57
C TRP A 87 6.17 -4.13 5.46
N LEU A 88 7.43 -4.38 5.09
CA LEU A 88 8.34 -5.17 5.90
C LEU A 88 8.56 -4.51 7.28
N LEU A 89 8.84 -3.21 7.29
CA LEU A 89 9.01 -2.43 8.51
C LEU A 89 7.74 -2.46 9.38
N PHE A 90 6.57 -2.37 8.76
CA PHE A 90 5.30 -2.44 9.47
C PHE A 90 5.08 -3.80 10.14
N ILE A 91 5.24 -4.91 9.40
CA ILE A 91 5.06 -6.27 9.93
C ILE A 91 6.11 -6.53 11.02
N TRP A 92 7.36 -6.13 10.79
CA TRP A 92 8.44 -6.23 11.78
C TRP A 92 8.11 -5.45 13.06
N ALA A 93 7.63 -4.22 12.94
CA ALA A 93 7.25 -3.40 14.10
C ALA A 93 6.09 -4.03 14.89
N VAL A 94 5.09 -4.59 14.21
CA VAL A 94 3.97 -5.29 14.87
C VAL A 94 4.47 -6.54 15.60
N ASN A 95 5.35 -7.34 14.97
CA ASN A 95 5.91 -8.56 15.58
C ASN A 95 6.82 -8.25 16.78
N ASN A 96 7.52 -7.11 16.77
CA ASN A 96 8.41 -6.69 17.87
C ASN A 96 7.71 -5.82 18.92
N HIS A 97 6.37 -5.84 19.00
CA HIS A 97 5.56 -5.07 19.96
C HIS A 97 5.60 -3.53 19.79
N HIS A 98 6.17 -3.00 18.72
CA HIS A 98 6.24 -1.58 18.38
C HIS A 98 5.00 -1.10 17.59
N MET A 99 3.85 -1.75 17.78
CA MET A 99 2.61 -1.44 17.04
C MET A 99 2.12 0.00 17.27
N LEU A 100 2.29 0.53 18.49
CA LEU A 100 1.94 1.92 18.81
C LEU A 100 2.82 2.91 18.05
N GLU A 101 4.13 2.68 18.01
CA GLU A 101 5.09 3.50 17.28
C GLU A 101 4.82 3.49 15.77
N ALA A 102 4.53 2.31 15.21
CA ALA A 102 4.15 2.17 13.81
C ALA A 102 2.87 2.95 13.49
N SER A 103 1.87 2.88 14.37
CA SER A 103 0.60 3.61 14.22
C SER A 103 0.81 5.12 14.28
N LEU A 104 1.65 5.62 15.20
CA LEU A 104 2.03 7.03 15.26
C LEU A 104 2.74 7.48 13.98
N GLY A 105 3.63 6.65 13.42
CA GLY A 105 4.25 6.90 12.13
C GLY A 105 3.22 7.09 11.00
N TYR A 106 2.15 6.27 10.98
CA TYR A 106 1.06 6.43 10.01
C TYR A 106 0.25 7.72 10.23
N PHE A 107 0.06 8.18 11.48
CA PHE A 107 -0.58 9.48 11.75
C PHE A 107 0.27 10.67 11.31
N ILE A 108 1.59 10.54 11.31
CA ILE A 108 2.53 11.57 10.86
C ILE A 108 2.63 11.61 9.32
N ASN A 109 2.35 10.49 8.64
CA ASN A 109 2.50 10.34 7.18
C ASN A 109 1.82 11.46 6.36
N PRO A 110 0.57 11.91 6.66
CA PRO A 110 -0.05 13.04 5.95
C PRO A 110 0.75 14.34 6.07
N LEU A 111 1.32 14.64 7.24
CA LEU A 111 2.15 15.83 7.44
C LEU A 111 3.43 15.76 6.62
N VAL A 112 4.05 14.58 6.56
CA VAL A 112 5.24 14.33 5.73
C VAL A 112 4.89 14.46 4.24
N ASN A 113 3.76 13.92 3.80
CA ASN A 113 3.30 14.07 2.41
C ASN A 113 3.05 15.53 2.05
N ILE A 114 2.47 16.32 2.96
CA ILE A 114 2.31 17.76 2.74
C ILE A 114 3.69 18.44 2.64
N LEU A 115 4.62 18.16 3.56
CA LEU A 115 5.98 18.70 3.50
C LEU A 115 6.70 18.36 2.19
N LEU A 116 6.62 17.11 1.75
CA LEU A 116 7.19 16.67 0.47
C LEU A 116 6.50 17.38 -0.71
N GLY A 117 5.17 17.55 -0.67
CA GLY A 117 4.44 18.33 -1.66
C GLY A 117 4.91 19.78 -1.72
N MET A 118 5.12 20.43 -0.58
CA MET A 118 5.65 21.80 -0.53
C MET A 118 7.08 21.89 -1.09
N ILE A 119 7.96 20.94 -0.77
CA ILE A 119 9.37 20.93 -1.20
C ILE A 119 9.51 20.62 -2.70
N PHE A 120 8.81 19.59 -3.19
CA PHE A 120 9.00 19.08 -4.55
C PHE A 120 8.02 19.67 -5.57
N LEU A 121 6.79 20.03 -5.15
CA LEU A 121 5.76 20.60 -6.03
C LEU A 121 5.59 22.12 -5.83
N GLY A 122 6.22 22.71 -4.81
CA GLY A 122 6.13 24.15 -4.53
C GLY A 122 4.77 24.59 -4.01
N GLU A 123 3.92 23.66 -3.57
CA GLU A 123 2.62 23.97 -3.00
C GLU A 123 2.78 24.81 -1.73
N ARG A 124 1.95 25.84 -1.56
CA ARG A 124 1.93 26.65 -0.35
C ARG A 124 0.72 26.27 0.49
N PHE A 125 0.96 26.03 1.77
CA PHE A 125 -0.08 25.81 2.76
C PHE A 125 -1.03 27.03 2.78
N ARG A 126 -2.18 26.94 2.11
CA ARG A 126 -3.23 27.96 2.23
C ARG A 126 -4.01 27.65 3.52
N ARG A 127 -4.00 28.63 4.43
CA ARG A 127 -4.76 28.61 5.69
C ARG A 127 -6.25 28.50 5.42
#